data_AF-A0A9C7Z6Z6-F1
#
_entry.id   AF-A0A9C7Z6Z6-F1
#
_cell.length_a   1.000
_cell.length_b   1.000
_cell.length_c   1.000
_cell.angle_alpha   90.00
_cell.angle_beta   90.00
_cell.angle_gamma   90.00
#
_symmetry.space_group_name_H-M   'P 1'
#
loop_
_entity.id
_entity.type
_entity.pdbx_description
1 polymer ?
#
loop_
_entity_poly.entity_id
_entity_poly.type
_entity_poly.pdbx_seq_one_letter_code
_entity_poly.pdbx_strand_id
1 'polypeptide(L)'
;EPLGGHPMCGREVAGIAAAEATLYRGCTFILTPLARTSPDALALGESLVQAVGAHPLVLKPNQQDRLAATISHLPYLLACALVNTADVLTSSDPAAWEIIAGGFRDTTRIAGSDVTMMLDILLTNREEVLEALNTYRAHVRRLAQLIASGEEKDLRQALTTIRKLRREMYP
;
A
#
# COMPACT_ATOMS: atom_id res chain seq x y z
N GLU A 1 -8.64 20.38 -20.16
CA GLU A 1 -7.29 20.52 -19.58
C GLU A 1 -6.95 19.28 -18.76
N PRO A 2 -5.67 18.94 -18.53
CA PRO A 2 -5.32 17.72 -17.81
C PRO A 2 -5.60 17.86 -16.32
N LEU A 3 -6.23 16.82 -15.75
CA LEU A 3 -6.40 16.61 -14.32
C LEU A 3 -6.15 15.12 -14.05
N GLY A 4 -5.10 14.82 -13.30
CA GLY A 4 -4.82 13.44 -12.89
C GLY A 4 -5.82 12.96 -11.85
N GLY A 5 -6.15 11.67 -11.89
CA GLY A 5 -7.14 11.06 -11.01
C GLY A 5 -6.74 9.65 -10.59
N HIS A 6 -6.88 9.34 -9.30
CA HIS A 6 -6.60 8.02 -8.75
C HIS A 6 -7.70 7.63 -7.74
N PRO A 7 -8.68 6.80 -8.14
CA PRO A 7 -9.63 6.22 -7.21
C PRO A 7 -8.92 5.22 -6.29
N MET A 8 -8.97 5.44 -4.97
CA MET A 8 -8.38 4.55 -3.97
C MET A 8 -9.28 3.34 -3.70
N CYS A 9 -9.65 2.65 -4.76
CA CYS A 9 -10.45 1.43 -4.76
C CYS A 9 -10.08 0.57 -5.96
N GLY A 10 -10.32 -0.73 -5.85
CA GLY A 10 -10.02 -1.67 -6.92
C GLY A 10 -10.37 -3.08 -6.49
N ARG A 11 -10.36 -3.99 -7.46
CA ARG A 11 -10.56 -5.43 -7.22
C ARG A 11 -9.44 -6.21 -7.89
N GLU A 12 -9.19 -7.39 -7.36
CA GLU A 12 -8.17 -8.31 -7.86
C GLU A 12 -8.59 -9.00 -9.17
N VAL A 13 -9.85 -8.81 -9.60
CA VAL A 13 -10.42 -9.42 -10.81
C VAL A 13 -10.46 -8.41 -11.94
N ALA A 14 -9.88 -8.77 -13.08
CA ALA A 14 -9.79 -7.93 -14.27
C ALA A 14 -10.92 -8.22 -15.29
N GLY A 15 -11.13 -7.27 -16.21
CA GLY A 15 -12.04 -7.40 -17.35
C GLY A 15 -13.40 -6.72 -17.15
N ILE A 16 -14.05 -6.37 -18.26
CA ILE A 16 -15.32 -5.62 -18.25
C ILE A 16 -16.45 -6.38 -17.55
N ALA A 17 -16.42 -7.72 -17.55
CA ALA A 17 -17.38 -8.55 -16.84
C ALA A 17 -17.30 -8.39 -15.31
N ALA A 18 -16.17 -7.91 -14.78
CA ALA A 18 -15.99 -7.62 -13.36
C ALA A 18 -16.32 -6.15 -13.01
N ALA A 19 -16.80 -5.34 -13.97
CA ALA A 19 -17.14 -3.94 -13.73
C ALA A 19 -18.39 -3.82 -12.85
N GLU A 20 -18.35 -2.89 -11.90
CA GLU A 20 -19.47 -2.61 -11.00
C GLU A 20 -19.77 -1.12 -10.91
N ALA A 21 -21.04 -0.77 -11.05
CA ALA A 21 -21.51 0.60 -10.97
C ALA A 21 -21.27 1.24 -9.58
N THR A 22 -21.07 0.41 -8.55
CA THR A 22 -20.86 0.84 -7.16
C THR A 22 -19.40 0.91 -6.76
N LEU A 23 -18.46 0.57 -7.65
CA LEU A 23 -17.03 0.41 -7.32
C LEU A 23 -16.42 1.60 -6.57
N TYR A 24 -16.81 2.81 -6.95
CA TYR A 24 -16.25 4.05 -6.40
C TYR A 24 -16.98 4.56 -5.15
N ARG A 25 -18.14 4.01 -4.80
CA ARG A 25 -18.99 4.57 -3.74
C ARG A 25 -18.31 4.47 -2.38
N GLY A 26 -18.25 5.60 -1.67
CA GLY A 26 -17.62 5.73 -0.35
C GLY A 26 -16.10 5.73 -0.35
N CYS A 27 -15.46 5.56 -1.52
CA CYS A 27 -14.02 5.51 -1.64
C CYS A 27 -13.43 6.92 -1.75
N THR A 28 -12.21 7.11 -1.26
CA THR A 28 -11.43 8.31 -1.57
C THR A 28 -11.02 8.29 -3.04
N PHE A 29 -11.14 9.42 -3.74
CA PHE A 29 -10.67 9.60 -5.10
C PHE A 29 -9.72 10.79 -5.13
N ILE A 30 -8.45 10.53 -5.42
CA ILE A 30 -7.43 11.57 -5.42
C ILE A 30 -7.48 12.32 -6.75
N LEU A 31 -7.48 13.65 -6.71
CA LEU A 31 -7.32 14.52 -7.86
C LEU A 31 -5.98 15.27 -7.74
N THR A 32 -5.19 15.28 -8.81
CA THR A 32 -3.86 15.89 -8.82
C THR A 32 -3.76 16.99 -9.87
N PRO A 33 -4.21 18.22 -9.56
CA PRO A 33 -4.11 19.34 -10.49
C PRO A 33 -2.65 19.73 -10.72
N LEU A 34 -2.36 20.19 -11.94
CA LEU A 34 -1.09 20.79 -12.33
C LEU A 34 -1.20 22.32 -12.25
N ALA A 35 -0.07 23.02 -12.33
CA ALA A 35 -0.07 24.50 -12.40
C ALA A 35 -0.88 25.04 -13.60
N ARG A 36 -1.05 24.24 -14.65
CA ARG A 36 -1.86 24.56 -15.84
C ARG A 36 -3.31 24.07 -15.79
N THR A 37 -3.73 23.44 -14.69
CA THR A 37 -5.11 23.00 -14.52
C THR A 37 -5.94 24.21 -14.06
N SER A 38 -6.94 24.60 -14.85
CA SER A 38 -7.85 25.69 -14.47
C SER A 38 -8.73 25.31 -13.27
N PRO A 39 -9.25 26.31 -12.56
CA PRO A 39 -10.27 26.10 -11.53
C PRO A 39 -11.50 25.35 -12.06
N ASP A 40 -11.94 25.64 -13.29
CA ASP A 40 -13.11 25.00 -13.90
C ASP A 40 -12.87 23.50 -14.15
N ALA A 41 -11.66 23.13 -14.62
CA ALA A 41 -11.30 21.74 -14.80
C ALA A 41 -11.25 20.97 -13.47
N LEU A 42 -10.74 21.59 -12.40
CA LEU A 42 -10.75 21.00 -11.06
C LEU A 42 -12.18 20.83 -10.54
N ALA A 43 -13.02 21.86 -10.63
CA ALA A 43 -14.41 21.83 -10.19
C ALA A 43 -15.22 20.75 -10.93
N LEU A 44 -14.99 20.58 -12.23
CA LEU A 44 -15.58 19.49 -13.01
C LEU A 44 -15.12 18.12 -12.50
N GLY A 45 -13.81 17.96 -12.23
CA GLY A 45 -13.27 16.72 -11.67
C GLY A 45 -13.87 16.36 -10.32
N GLU A 46 -13.97 17.33 -9.41
CA GLU A 46 -14.62 17.13 -8.10
C GLU A 46 -16.09 16.73 -8.25
N SER A 47 -16.82 17.38 -9.16
CA SER A 47 -18.22 17.06 -9.45
C SER A 47 -18.39 15.64 -10.00
N LEU A 48 -17.48 15.19 -10.88
CA LEU A 48 -17.50 13.82 -11.41
C LEU A 48 -17.23 12.79 -10.32
N VAL A 49 -16.25 13.04 -9.44
CA VAL A 49 -15.93 12.19 -8.30
C VAL A 49 -17.14 12.05 -7.37
N GLN A 50 -17.80 13.16 -7.06
CA GLN A 50 -18.99 13.16 -6.20
C GLN A 50 -20.17 12.44 -6.89
N ALA A 51 -20.35 12.60 -8.20
CA ALA A 51 -21.42 11.95 -8.96
C ALA A 51 -21.32 10.42 -8.96
N VAL A 52 -20.10 9.86 -8.89
CA VAL A 52 -19.90 8.41 -8.74
C VAL A 52 -19.97 7.92 -7.27
N GLY A 53 -20.28 8.83 -6.34
CA GLY A 53 -20.42 8.55 -4.91
C GLY A 53 -19.10 8.45 -4.15
N ALA A 54 -17.99 8.91 -4.73
CA ALA A 54 -16.69 8.93 -4.09
C ALA A 54 -16.41 10.27 -3.39
N HIS A 55 -15.37 10.33 -2.56
CA HIS A 55 -14.94 11.52 -1.84
C HIS A 55 -13.68 12.10 -2.49
N PRO A 56 -13.73 13.32 -3.07
CA PRO A 56 -12.55 13.93 -3.68
C PRO A 56 -11.52 14.32 -2.62
N LEU A 57 -10.25 14.02 -2.89
CA LEU A 57 -9.10 14.50 -2.14
C LEU A 57 -8.10 15.14 -3.10
N VAL A 58 -7.86 16.44 -2.98
CA VAL A 58 -6.92 17.14 -3.84
C VAL A 58 -5.52 17.08 -3.27
N LEU A 59 -4.58 16.49 -4.01
CA LEU A 59 -3.16 16.39 -3.63
C LEU A 59 -2.26 16.94 -4.73
N LYS A 60 -1.04 17.36 -4.36
CA LYS A 60 0.01 17.56 -5.36
C LYS A 60 0.45 16.20 -5.92
N PRO A 61 0.84 16.09 -7.21
CA PRO A 61 1.27 14.81 -7.81
C PRO A 61 2.35 14.10 -6.98
N ASN A 62 3.43 14.81 -6.65
CA ASN A 62 4.54 14.25 -5.86
C ASN A 62 4.14 13.85 -4.42
N GLN A 63 3.10 14.47 -3.86
CA GLN A 63 2.58 14.06 -2.56
C GLN A 63 1.79 12.75 -2.70
N GLN A 64 0.98 12.60 -3.74
CA GLN A 64 0.25 11.36 -4.02
C GLN A 64 1.21 10.20 -4.28
N ASP A 65 2.27 10.40 -5.05
CA ASP A 65 3.27 9.37 -5.37
C ASP A 65 3.99 8.86 -4.11
N ARG A 66 4.47 9.76 -3.26
CA ARG A 66 5.10 9.40 -1.99
C ARG A 66 4.17 8.65 -1.03
N LEU A 67 2.93 9.13 -0.91
CA LEU A 67 1.93 8.47 -0.07
C LEU A 67 1.61 7.07 -0.60
N ALA A 68 1.34 6.93 -1.90
CA ALA A 68 1.07 5.65 -2.55
C ALA A 68 2.26 4.68 -2.45
N ALA A 69 3.49 5.17 -2.63
CA ALA A 69 4.70 4.39 -2.43
C ALA A 69 4.76 3.79 -1.01
N THR A 70 4.42 4.59 0.01
CA THR A 70 4.51 4.19 1.41
C THR A 70 3.39 3.23 1.82
N ILE A 71 2.14 3.54 1.45
CA ILE A 71 0.95 2.84 1.98
C ILE A 71 0.37 1.78 1.04
N SER A 72 0.87 1.68 -0.20
CA SER A 72 0.39 0.71 -1.19
C SER A 72 1.54 -0.07 -1.84
N HIS A 73 2.52 0.60 -2.44
CA HIS A 73 3.57 -0.08 -3.21
C HIS A 73 4.58 -0.82 -2.33
N LEU A 74 5.00 -0.20 -1.22
CA LEU A 74 5.88 -0.82 -0.24
C LEU A 74 5.24 -2.10 0.33
N PRO A 75 3.98 -2.10 0.84
CA PRO A 75 3.30 -3.32 1.26
C PRO A 75 3.39 -4.48 0.26
N TYR A 76 3.21 -4.23 -1.05
CA TYR A 76 3.37 -5.26 -2.07
C TYR A 76 4.78 -5.88 -2.06
N LEU A 77 5.82 -5.06 -2.06
CA LEU A 77 7.20 -5.55 -2.01
C LEU A 77 7.49 -6.35 -0.73
N LEU A 78 6.90 -5.95 0.40
CA LEU A 78 7.05 -6.67 1.67
C LEU A 78 6.35 -8.02 1.63
N ALA A 79 5.17 -8.09 1.02
CA ALA A 79 4.46 -9.35 0.82
C ALA A 79 5.28 -10.31 -0.05
N CYS A 80 5.84 -9.84 -1.17
CA CYS A 80 6.72 -10.65 -2.04
C CYS A 80 7.97 -11.12 -1.29
N ALA A 81 8.63 -10.24 -0.54
CA ALA A 81 9.81 -10.60 0.26
C ALA A 81 9.47 -11.63 1.34
N LEU A 82 8.29 -11.52 1.97
CA LEU A 82 7.83 -12.46 2.97
C LEU A 82 7.56 -13.85 2.38
N VAL A 83 6.91 -13.92 1.20
CA VAL A 83 6.70 -15.18 0.48
C VAL A 83 8.04 -15.84 0.13
N ASN A 84 8.97 -15.08 -0.46
CA ASN A 84 10.30 -15.61 -0.80
C ASN A 84 11.08 -16.09 0.43
N THR A 85 10.96 -15.37 1.56
CA THR A 85 11.62 -15.76 2.80
C THR A 85 11.05 -17.08 3.34
N ALA A 86 9.73 -17.25 3.31
CA ALA A 86 9.09 -18.50 3.70
C ALA A 86 9.52 -19.64 2.77
N ASP A 87 9.47 -19.47 1.46
CA ASP A 87 9.89 -20.48 0.48
C ASP A 87 11.34 -20.94 0.73
N VAL A 88 12.28 -20.00 0.90
CA VAL A 88 13.69 -20.33 1.16
C VAL A 88 13.90 -21.11 2.46
N LEU A 89 13.15 -20.78 3.52
CA LEU A 89 13.38 -21.36 4.84
C LEU A 89 12.54 -22.61 5.12
N THR A 90 11.44 -22.82 4.40
CA THR A 90 10.44 -23.83 4.76
C THR A 90 9.98 -24.73 3.62
N SER A 91 10.34 -24.48 2.35
CA SER A 91 9.83 -25.25 1.20
C SER A 91 10.16 -26.75 1.23
N SER A 92 11.22 -27.15 1.94
CA SER A 92 11.61 -28.55 2.10
C SER A 92 10.78 -29.31 3.14
N ASP A 93 10.00 -28.62 3.98
CA ASP A 93 9.19 -29.21 5.04
C ASP A 93 7.69 -29.16 4.68
N PRO A 94 7.04 -30.30 4.41
CA PRO A 94 5.60 -30.35 4.12
C PRO A 94 4.73 -29.73 5.21
N ALA A 95 5.16 -29.78 6.48
CA ALA A 95 4.41 -29.22 7.60
C ALA A 95 4.29 -27.68 7.52
N ALA A 96 5.20 -27.01 6.81
CA ALA A 96 5.21 -25.56 6.67
C ALA A 96 3.88 -25.01 6.15
N TRP A 97 3.26 -25.71 5.19
CA TRP A 97 1.99 -25.29 4.59
C TRP A 97 0.77 -25.67 5.45
N GLU A 98 0.90 -26.68 6.31
CA GLU A 98 -0.17 -27.14 7.21
C GLU A 98 -0.39 -26.17 8.38
N ILE A 99 0.66 -25.49 8.84
CA ILE A 99 0.61 -24.58 10.01
C ILE A 99 0.35 -23.11 9.63
N ILE A 100 0.09 -22.80 8.35
CA ILE A 100 -0.17 -21.43 7.90
C ILE A 100 -1.46 -20.88 8.52
N ALA A 101 -1.29 -19.89 9.38
CA ALA A 101 -2.37 -19.14 10.02
C ALA A 101 -2.80 -17.91 9.20
N GLY A 102 -3.92 -17.29 9.63
CA GLY A 102 -4.51 -16.11 8.97
C GLY A 102 -3.54 -14.95 8.79
N GLY A 103 -2.66 -14.68 9.76
CA GLY A 103 -1.70 -13.57 9.67
C GLY A 103 -0.77 -13.65 8.46
N PHE A 104 -0.27 -14.84 8.10
CA PHE A 104 0.56 -15.01 6.91
C PHE A 104 -0.27 -14.85 5.64
N ARG A 105 -1.48 -15.44 5.59
CA ARG A 105 -2.40 -15.32 4.43
C ARG A 105 -2.76 -13.87 4.16
N ASP A 106 -3.13 -13.12 5.19
CA ASP A 106 -3.55 -11.72 5.06
C ASP A 106 -2.38 -10.81 4.63
N THR A 107 -1.20 -11.03 5.20
CA THR A 107 0.00 -10.23 4.89
C THR A 107 0.51 -10.51 3.48
N THR A 108 0.41 -11.75 3.01
CA THR A 108 0.93 -12.16 1.70
C THR A 108 -0.09 -12.11 0.57
N ARG A 109 -1.39 -11.90 0.84
CA ARG A 109 -2.46 -11.85 -0.18
C ARG A 109 -2.09 -11.00 -1.40
N ILE A 110 -1.57 -9.80 -1.17
CA ILE A 110 -1.25 -8.84 -2.25
C ILE A 110 -0.04 -9.27 -3.10
N ALA A 111 0.77 -10.24 -2.68
CA ALA A 111 1.83 -10.80 -3.53
C ALA A 111 1.27 -11.53 -4.76
N GLY A 112 -0.01 -11.92 -4.74
CA GLY A 112 -0.72 -12.50 -5.88
C GLY A 112 -1.23 -11.48 -6.91
N SER A 113 -0.89 -10.19 -6.79
CA SER A 113 -1.32 -9.15 -7.73
C SER A 113 -0.73 -9.32 -9.13
N ASP A 114 -1.39 -8.74 -10.15
CA ASP A 114 -0.92 -8.78 -11.54
C ASP A 114 0.50 -8.18 -11.69
N VAL A 115 1.41 -8.97 -12.26
CA VAL A 115 2.83 -8.61 -12.37
C VAL A 115 3.04 -7.44 -13.33
N THR A 116 2.28 -7.36 -14.41
CA THR A 116 2.42 -6.29 -15.41
C THR A 116 2.08 -4.94 -14.79
N MET A 117 0.92 -4.86 -14.12
CA MET A 117 0.49 -3.68 -13.38
C MET A 117 1.50 -3.28 -12.31
N MET A 118 2.01 -4.25 -11.53
CA MET A 118 2.97 -3.94 -10.47
C MET A 118 4.32 -3.50 -11.02
N LEU A 119 4.78 -4.04 -12.16
CA LEU A 119 5.98 -3.54 -12.83
C LEU A 119 5.81 -2.07 -13.24
N ASP A 120 4.69 -1.72 -13.86
CA ASP A 120 4.41 -0.34 -14.24
C ASP A 120 4.40 0.59 -13.02
N ILE A 121 3.69 0.20 -11.95
CA ILE A 121 3.63 0.95 -10.68
C ILE A 121 5.03 1.17 -10.08
N LEU A 122 5.81 0.10 -9.98
CA LEU A 122 7.12 0.15 -9.33
C LEU A 122 8.15 0.93 -10.15
N LEU A 123 8.11 0.82 -11.48
CA LEU A 123 9.06 1.51 -12.36
C LEU A 123 8.69 2.99 -12.55
N THR A 124 7.41 3.33 -12.60
CA THR A 124 6.96 4.73 -12.74
C THR A 124 7.12 5.53 -11.44
N ASN A 125 7.04 4.89 -10.28
CA ASN A 125 7.21 5.54 -8.97
C ASN A 125 8.48 5.09 -8.21
N ARG A 126 9.53 4.73 -8.96
CA ARG A 126 10.73 4.05 -8.44
C ARG A 126 11.42 4.79 -7.29
N GLU A 127 11.57 6.11 -7.38
CA GLU A 127 12.34 6.88 -6.39
C GLU A 127 11.66 6.87 -5.02
N GLU A 128 10.37 7.18 -4.97
CA GLU A 128 9.58 7.17 -3.74
C GLU A 128 9.47 5.75 -3.15
N VAL A 129 9.37 4.73 -4.02
CA VAL A 129 9.37 3.31 -3.60
C VAL A 129 10.68 2.93 -2.93
N LEU A 130 11.82 3.35 -3.50
CA LEU A 130 13.14 3.07 -2.93
C LEU A 130 13.35 3.80 -1.60
N GLU A 131 12.87 5.04 -1.46
CA GLU A 131 12.91 5.77 -0.20
C GLU A 131 12.10 5.05 0.89
N ALA A 132 10.86 4.66 0.57
CA ALA A 132 9.99 3.92 1.48
C ALA A 132 10.62 2.57 1.89
N LEU A 133 11.17 1.82 0.93
CA LEU A 133 11.82 0.54 1.19
C LEU A 133 13.08 0.68 2.06
N ASN A 134 13.92 1.68 1.82
CA ASN A 134 15.11 1.91 2.64
C ASN A 134 14.75 2.30 4.08
N THR A 135 13.73 3.13 4.24
CA THR A 135 13.18 3.48 5.56
C THR A 135 12.66 2.24 6.29
N TYR A 136 11.89 1.40 5.60
CA TYR A 136 11.40 0.13 6.15
C TYR A 136 12.55 -0.80 6.58
N ARG A 137 13.57 -0.96 5.73
CA ARG A 137 14.76 -1.79 6.05
C ARG A 137 15.45 -1.30 7.32
N ALA A 138 15.53 0.00 7.54
CA ALA A 138 16.08 0.56 8.78
C ALA A 138 15.23 0.18 10.00
N HIS A 139 13.90 0.24 9.89
CA HIS A 139 12.99 -0.18 10.96
C HIS A 139 13.11 -1.68 11.29
N VAL A 140 13.13 -2.55 10.28
CA VAL A 140 13.33 -4.00 10.47
C VAL A 140 14.69 -4.28 11.12
N ARG A 141 15.76 -3.61 10.66
CA ARG A 141 17.09 -3.76 11.27
C ARG A 141 17.08 -3.35 12.74
N ARG A 142 16.38 -2.27 13.10
CA ARG A 142 16.24 -1.85 14.50
C ARG A 142 15.51 -2.89 15.35
N LEU A 143 14.42 -3.47 14.83
CA LEU A 143 13.70 -4.54 15.53
C LEU A 143 14.56 -5.80 15.69
N ALA A 144 15.31 -6.19 14.66
CA ALA A 144 16.24 -7.31 14.73
C ALA A 144 17.34 -7.10 15.78
N GLN A 145 17.88 -5.88 15.87
CA GLN A 145 18.87 -5.52 16.91
C GLN A 145 18.28 -5.60 18.33
N LEU A 146 17.03 -5.14 18.52
CA LEU A 146 16.34 -5.26 19.80
C LEU A 146 16.16 -6.72 20.21
N ILE A 147 15.74 -7.58 19.27
CA ILE A 147 15.61 -9.02 19.50
C ILE A 147 16.97 -9.64 19.86
N ALA A 148 18.01 -9.33 19.08
CA ALA A 148 19.36 -9.88 19.29
C ALA A 148 20.00 -9.44 20.63
N SER A 149 19.63 -8.26 21.13
CA SER A 149 20.15 -7.77 22.42
C SER A 149 19.62 -8.54 23.63
N GLY A 150 18.46 -9.19 23.52
CA GLY A 150 17.79 -9.84 24.65
C GLY A 150 17.20 -8.89 25.70
N GLU A 151 17.32 -7.57 25.51
CA GLU A 151 16.85 -6.56 26.46
C GLU A 151 15.33 -6.38 26.36
N GLU A 152 14.58 -7.09 27.22
CA GLU A 152 13.12 -7.14 27.19
C GLU A 152 12.47 -5.76 27.28
N LYS A 153 13.00 -4.87 28.14
CA LYS A 153 12.43 -3.55 28.40
C LYS A 153 12.38 -2.70 27.12
N ASP A 154 13.47 -2.68 26.36
CA ASP A 154 13.60 -1.86 25.16
C ASP A 154 12.74 -2.40 24.02
N LEU A 155 12.71 -3.73 23.85
CA LEU A 155 11.83 -4.38 22.88
C LEU A 155 10.36 -4.13 23.20
N ARG A 156 9.97 -4.29 24.47
CA ARG A 156 8.60 -4.03 24.95
C ARG A 156 8.19 -2.59 24.69
N GLN A 157 9.07 -1.63 24.96
CA GLN A 157 8.79 -0.21 24.71
C GLN A 157 8.58 0.06 23.22
N ALA A 158 9.46 -0.45 22.36
CA ALA A 158 9.34 -0.26 20.91
C ALA A 158 8.03 -0.85 20.35
N LEU A 159 7.70 -2.09 20.73
CA LEU A 159 6.46 -2.76 20.29
C LEU A 159 5.20 -2.06 20.82
N THR A 160 5.24 -1.55 22.06
CA THR A 160 4.11 -0.81 22.64
C THR A 160 3.84 0.49 21.89
N THR A 161 4.89 1.22 21.52
CA THR A 161 4.77 2.43 20.71
C THR A 161 4.17 2.12 19.34
N ILE A 162 4.66 1.09 18.64
CA ILE A 162 4.12 0.66 17.34
C ILE A 162 2.65 0.26 17.46
N ARG A 163 2.30 -0.50 18.49
CA ARG A 163 0.91 -0.91 18.77
C ARG A 163 0.00 0.29 19.00
N LYS A 164 0.46 1.31 19.71
CA LYS A 164 -0.30 2.55 19.94
C LYS A 164 -0.57 3.27 18.62
N LEU A 165 0.46 3.50 17.82
CA LEU A 165 0.32 4.14 16.50
C LEU A 165 -0.66 3.40 15.60
N ARG A 166 -0.57 2.07 15.54
CA ARG A 166 -1.48 1.25 14.72
C ARG A 166 -2.94 1.32 15.16
N ARG A 167 -3.21 1.52 16.46
CA ARG A 167 -4.56 1.69 16.99
C ARG A 167 -5.11 3.08 16.70
N GLU A 168 -4.26 4.10 16.68
CA GLU A 168 -4.66 5.47 16.33
C GLU A 168 -4.96 5.60 14.82
N MET A 169 -4.27 4.83 13.97
CA MET A 169 -4.54 4.80 12.52
C MET A 169 -5.91 4.19 12.16
N TYR A 170 -6.43 3.30 13.00
CA TYR A 170 -7.69 2.58 12.77
C TYR A 170 -8.46 2.53 14.09
N PRO A 171 -9.11 3.64 14.48
CA PRO A 171 -9.82 3.76 15.75
C PRO A 171 -11.06 2.86 15.84
#